data_AF-A0A374TS29-F1
#
_entry.id   AF-A0A374TS29-F1
#
_cell.length_a   1.000
_cell.length_b   1.000
_cell.length_c   1.000
_cell.angle_alpha   90.00
_cell.angle_beta   90.00
_cell.angle_gamma   90.00
#
_symmetry.space_group_name_H-M   'P 1'
#
loop_
_entity.id
_entity.type
_entity.pdbx_description
1 polymer ?
#
loop_
_entity_poly.entity_id
_entity_poly.type
_entity_poly.pdbx_seq_one_letter_code
_entity_poly.pdbx_strand_id
1 'polypeptide(L)'
;MVLLLQIPLGEGSDVFWVFFSMNVVFLLMSYIPMFPAFWRLRKHDNRSRVFRAPFEGKVLAVALAIPVVELVLSIVATIVPLNSSPAEMAKLPILAGVVIGLLLGEVSRLISRRGRSVDNPGVGARGSGYFAPKQ
;
A
#
# COMPACT_ATOMS: atom_id res chain seq x y z
N MET A 1 11.81 14.30 -0.88
CA MET A 1 11.23 15.51 -0.26
C MET A 1 11.42 15.51 1.25
N VAL A 2 11.00 14.48 2.00
CA VAL A 2 11.15 14.42 3.47
C VAL A 2 12.61 14.45 3.96
N LEU A 3 13.56 13.87 3.22
CA LEU A 3 14.99 13.93 3.55
C LEU A 3 15.55 15.36 3.59
N LEU A 4 14.95 16.30 2.86
CA LEU A 4 15.39 17.69 2.84
C LEU A 4 15.03 18.44 4.14
N LEU A 5 14.13 17.89 4.97
CA LEU A 5 13.80 18.46 6.27
C LEU A 5 14.98 18.41 7.27
N GLN A 6 15.99 17.56 7.01
CA GLN A 6 17.22 17.52 7.82
C GLN A 6 18.01 18.83 7.73
N ILE A 7 17.92 19.55 6.60
CA ILE A 7 18.67 20.78 6.36
C ILE A 7 18.21 21.92 7.31
N PRO A 8 16.90 22.23 7.45
CA PRO A 8 16.44 23.25 8.39
C PRO A 8 16.23 22.76 9.83
N LEU A 9 15.98 21.47 10.07
CA LEU A 9 15.62 20.95 11.41
C LEU A 9 16.76 20.25 12.15
N GLY A 10 17.84 19.88 11.45
CA GLY A 10 18.93 19.07 11.98
C GLY A 10 18.62 17.56 12.04
N GLU A 11 19.66 16.74 11.99
CA GLU A 11 19.55 15.26 11.96
C GLU A 11 19.00 14.66 13.28
N GLY A 12 19.11 15.40 14.40
CA GLY A 12 18.61 15.00 15.72
C GLY A 12 17.16 15.39 16.02
N SER A 13 16.41 15.91 15.03
CA SER A 13 15.05 16.38 15.26
C SER A 13 14.05 15.21 15.37
N ASP A 14 13.35 15.11 16.50
CA ASP A 14 12.25 14.15 16.69
C ASP A 14 11.18 14.27 15.60
N VAL A 15 10.94 15.49 15.12
CA VAL A 15 9.97 15.78 14.05
C VAL A 15 10.40 15.15 12.73
N PHE A 16 11.70 15.23 12.39
CA PHE A 16 12.23 14.57 11.18
C PHE A 16 11.99 13.06 11.23
N TRP A 17 12.31 12.41 12.37
CA TRP A 17 12.13 10.97 12.53
C TRP A 17 10.67 10.53 12.45
N VAL A 18 9.74 11.34 12.98
CA VAL A 18 8.30 11.09 12.84
C VAL A 18 7.87 11.15 11.37
N PHE A 19 8.20 12.23 10.64
CA PHE A 19 7.81 12.35 9.23
C PHE A 19 8.49 11.33 8.31
N PHE A 20 9.76 11.02 8.57
CA PHE A 20 10.50 9.99 7.85
C PHE A 20 9.85 8.62 8.04
N SER A 21 9.57 8.24 9.28
CA SER A 21 8.93 6.96 9.60
C SER A 21 7.53 6.86 9.00
N MET A 22 6.73 7.93 9.08
CA MET A 22 5.42 7.97 8.42
C MET A 22 5.54 7.77 6.91
N ASN A 23 6.52 8.41 6.25
CA ASN A 23 6.73 8.23 4.81
C ASN A 23 7.07 6.78 4.45
N VAL A 24 7.97 6.15 5.20
CA VAL A 24 8.30 4.73 5.03
C VAL A 24 7.05 3.88 5.19
N VAL A 25 6.25 4.10 6.23
CA VAL A 25 5.01 3.34 6.46
C VAL A 25 4.01 3.49 5.31
N PHE A 26 3.78 4.70 4.82
CA PHE A 26 2.92 4.92 3.65
C PHE A 26 3.46 4.25 2.38
N LEU A 27 4.78 4.29 2.18
CA LEU A 27 5.43 3.59 1.09
C LEU A 27 5.16 2.08 1.19
N LEU A 28 5.45 1.46 2.34
CA LEU A 28 5.22 0.02 2.56
C LEU A 28 3.75 -0.36 2.37
N MET A 29 2.81 0.44 2.89
CA MET A 29 1.37 0.22 2.68
C MET A 29 0.98 0.27 1.19
N SER A 30 1.60 1.15 0.40
CA SER A 30 1.33 1.24 -1.04
C SER A 30 1.80 0.00 -1.82
N TYR A 31 2.79 -0.73 -1.30
CA TYR A 31 3.25 -1.99 -1.89
C TYR A 31 2.29 -3.17 -1.64
N ILE A 32 1.55 -3.17 -0.52
CA ILE A 32 0.61 -4.26 -0.18
C ILE A 32 -0.35 -4.60 -1.34
N PRO A 33 -1.11 -3.65 -1.94
CA PRO A 33 -2.03 -3.97 -3.03
C PRO A 33 -1.33 -4.39 -4.34
N MET A 34 -0.04 -4.12 -4.50
CA MET A 34 0.73 -4.48 -5.69
C MET A 34 0.87 -6.00 -5.84
N PHE A 35 1.09 -6.72 -4.74
CA PHE A 35 1.24 -8.19 -4.74
C PHE A 35 -0.02 -8.95 -5.20
N PRO A 36 -1.22 -8.73 -4.63
CA PRO A 36 -2.44 -9.38 -5.10
C PRO A 36 -2.83 -8.93 -6.52
N ALA A 37 -2.53 -7.69 -6.91
CA ALA A 37 -2.72 -7.22 -8.28
C ALA A 37 -1.81 -7.99 -9.25
N PHE A 38 -0.54 -8.20 -8.89
CA PHE A 38 0.41 -8.98 -9.68
C PHE A 38 0.02 -10.45 -9.78
N TRP A 39 -0.42 -11.07 -8.67
CA TRP A 39 -0.95 -12.42 -8.68
C TRP A 39 -2.15 -12.57 -9.61
N ARG A 40 -3.11 -11.64 -9.53
CA ARG A 40 -4.31 -11.64 -10.38
C ARG A 40 -3.94 -11.44 -11.85
N LEU A 41 -2.98 -10.56 -12.14
CA LEU A 41 -2.45 -10.36 -13.49
C LEU A 41 -1.87 -11.67 -14.03
N ARG A 42 -1.07 -12.39 -13.24
CA ARG A 42 -0.47 -13.67 -13.65
C ARG A 42 -1.49 -14.78 -13.89
N LYS A 43 -2.61 -14.77 -13.18
CA LYS A 43 -3.68 -15.78 -13.35
C LYS A 43 -4.53 -15.54 -14.61
N HIS A 44 -4.69 -14.29 -15.04
CA HIS A 44 -5.64 -13.91 -16.09
C HIS A 44 -5.00 -13.37 -17.38
N ASP A 45 -3.73 -12.97 -17.35
CA ASP A 45 -3.01 -12.41 -18.50
C ASP A 45 -1.89 -13.37 -18.96
N ASN A 46 -2.10 -14.06 -20.08
CA ASN A 46 -1.16 -15.01 -20.68
C ASN A 46 -0.22 -14.38 -21.73
N ARG A 47 -0.17 -13.04 -21.82
CA ARG A 47 0.69 -12.35 -22.79
C ARG A 47 2.18 -12.61 -22.49
N SER A 48 2.99 -12.79 -23.55
CA SER A 48 4.44 -12.82 -23.40
C SER A 48 4.96 -11.45 -22.97
N ARG A 49 5.88 -11.46 -22.00
CA ARG A 49 6.57 -10.26 -21.48
C ARG A 49 8.06 -10.54 -21.55
N VAL A 50 8.84 -9.51 -21.85
CA VAL A 50 10.32 -9.58 -21.92
C VAL A 50 10.89 -10.11 -20.60
N PHE A 51 10.28 -9.71 -19.47
CA PHE A 51 10.61 -10.22 -18.15
C PHE A 51 9.49 -11.11 -17.61
N ARG A 52 9.83 -12.37 -17.31
CA ARG A 52 8.96 -13.32 -16.61
C ARG A 52 9.53 -13.61 -15.23
N ALA A 53 8.63 -13.69 -14.24
CA ALA A 53 9.02 -14.20 -12.94
C ALA A 53 9.48 -15.66 -13.13
N PRO A 54 10.58 -16.08 -12.47
CA PRO A 54 11.12 -17.43 -12.62
C PRO A 54 10.24 -18.50 -11.96
N PHE A 55 9.23 -18.08 -11.19
CA PHE A 55 8.33 -18.95 -10.45
C PHE A 55 6.92 -18.93 -11.04
N GLU A 56 6.25 -20.08 -11.03
CA GLU A 56 4.87 -20.24 -11.46
C GLU A 56 4.03 -20.99 -10.40
N GLY A 57 2.70 -20.94 -10.55
CA GLY A 57 1.78 -21.70 -9.71
C GLY A 57 1.93 -21.43 -8.21
N LYS A 58 1.97 -22.50 -7.41
CA LYS A 58 2.04 -22.41 -5.93
C LYS A 58 3.35 -21.80 -5.43
N VAL A 59 4.47 -22.01 -6.13
CA VAL A 59 5.77 -21.45 -5.75
C VAL A 59 5.74 -19.92 -5.87
N LEU A 60 5.12 -19.41 -6.93
CA LEU A 60 4.89 -17.97 -7.07
C LEU A 60 4.01 -17.42 -5.94
N ALA A 61 2.98 -18.15 -5.50
CA ALA A 61 2.12 -17.70 -4.40
C ALA A 61 2.93 -17.51 -3.11
N VAL A 62 3.78 -18.47 -2.77
CA VAL A 62 4.66 -18.40 -1.59
C VAL A 62 5.68 -17.27 -1.73
N ALA A 63 6.31 -17.14 -2.90
CA ALA A 63 7.26 -16.07 -3.19
C ALA A 63 6.66 -14.66 -3.10
N LEU A 64 5.34 -14.52 -3.32
CA LEU A 64 4.62 -13.26 -3.10
C LEU A 64 4.13 -13.10 -1.65
N ALA A 65 3.80 -14.20 -0.96
CA ALA A 65 3.28 -14.16 0.40
C ALA A 65 4.34 -13.77 1.43
N ILE A 66 5.56 -14.33 1.32
CA ILE A 66 6.68 -14.04 2.24
C ILE A 66 6.93 -12.53 2.36
N PRO A 67 7.20 -11.79 1.26
CA PRO A 67 7.46 -10.35 1.36
C PRO A 67 6.24 -9.57 1.83
N VAL A 68 5.01 -10.00 1.53
CA VAL A 68 3.80 -9.32 2.06
C VAL A 68 3.72 -9.46 3.58
N VAL A 69 4.02 -10.64 4.12
CA VAL A 69 4.05 -10.86 5.57
C VAL A 69 5.13 -10.00 6.22
N GLU A 70 6.34 -9.98 5.65
CA GLU A 70 7.43 -9.13 6.12
C GLU A 70 7.06 -7.64 6.10
N LEU A 71 6.41 -7.16 5.03
CA LEU A 71 5.94 -5.78 4.93
C LEU A 71 4.94 -5.44 6.03
N VAL A 72 3.94 -6.32 6.26
CA VAL A 72 2.94 -6.11 7.30
C VAL A 72 3.57 -6.10 8.69
N LEU A 73 4.47 -7.04 8.97
CA LEU A 73 5.22 -7.08 10.24
C LEU A 73 6.07 -5.82 10.43
N SER A 74 6.74 -5.35 9.37
CA SER A 74 7.54 -4.13 9.41
C SER A 74 6.68 -2.89 9.69
N ILE A 75 5.50 -2.78 9.08
CA ILE A 75 4.57 -1.67 9.35
C ILE A 75 4.12 -1.71 10.81
N VAL A 76 3.66 -2.86 11.29
CA VAL A 76 3.19 -3.04 12.67
C VAL A 76 4.28 -2.70 13.66
N ALA A 77 5.50 -3.22 13.48
CA ALA A 77 6.64 -2.94 14.34
C ALA A 77 7.01 -1.44 14.38
N THR A 78 6.78 -0.72 13.28
CA THR A 78 7.11 0.70 13.16
C THR A 78 6.09 1.61 13.83
N ILE A 79 4.79 1.32 13.75
CA ILE A 79 3.72 2.25 14.19
C ILE A 79 2.99 1.81 15.45
N VAL A 80 2.97 0.52 15.78
CA VAL A 80 2.21 0.03 16.94
C VAL A 80 3.13 0.07 18.17
N PRO A 81 2.75 0.80 19.23
CA PRO A 81 3.44 0.70 20.51
C PRO A 81 3.15 -0.68 21.11
N LEU A 82 4.17 -1.54 21.17
CA LEU A 82 4.02 -2.93 21.62
C LEU A 82 4.09 -3.07 23.14
N ASN A 83 4.56 -2.03 23.85
CA ASN A 83 4.61 -1.97 25.31
C ASN A 83 4.53 -0.51 25.79
N SER A 84 4.57 -0.30 27.11
CA SER A 84 4.49 1.02 27.76
C SER A 84 5.83 1.71 27.98
N SER A 85 6.92 1.23 27.38
CA SER A 85 8.23 1.87 27.51
C SER A 85 8.25 3.24 26.84
N PRO A 86 9.08 4.19 27.32
CA PRO A 86 9.20 5.51 26.70
C PRO A 86 9.53 5.47 25.20
N ALA A 87 10.34 4.50 24.77
CA ALA A 87 10.70 4.31 23.37
C ALA A 87 9.52 3.88 22.50
N GLU A 88 8.64 2.99 23.00
CA GLU A 88 7.43 2.58 22.27
C GLU A 88 6.39 3.70 22.24
N MET A 89 6.26 4.48 23.32
CA MET A 89 5.34 5.61 23.38
C MET A 89 5.71 6.74 22.39
N ALA A 90 6.98 6.82 21.99
CA ALA A 90 7.43 7.74 20.93
C ALA A 90 6.84 7.40 19.54
N LYS A 91 6.23 6.21 19.35
CA LYS A 91 5.53 5.84 18.10
C LYS A 91 4.14 6.45 17.97
N LEU A 92 3.56 6.97 19.06
CA LEU A 92 2.18 7.50 19.06
C LEU A 92 1.93 8.63 18.05
N PRO A 93 2.83 9.61 17.87
CA PRO A 93 2.65 10.63 16.83
C PRO A 93 2.62 10.05 15.42
N ILE A 94 3.45 9.02 15.16
CA ILE A 94 3.49 8.30 13.87
C ILE A 94 2.16 7.56 13.66
N LEU A 95 1.68 6.83 14.68
CA LEU A 95 0.41 6.11 14.63
C LEU A 95 -0.76 7.07 14.36
N ALA A 96 -0.82 8.18 15.08
CA ALA A 96 -1.85 9.20 14.91
C ALA A 96 -1.83 9.78 13.48
N GLY A 97 -0.64 10.11 12.97
CA GLY A 97 -0.49 10.62 11.60
C GLY A 97 -0.93 9.61 10.53
N VAL A 98 -0.62 8.32 10.72
CA VAL A 98 -1.08 7.25 9.83
C VAL A 98 -2.60 7.10 9.85
N VAL A 99 -3.21 7.08 11.04
CA VAL A 99 -4.68 6.99 11.17
C VAL A 99 -5.37 8.17 10.49
N ILE A 100 -4.90 9.39 10.73
CA ILE A 100 -5.43 10.59 10.07
C ILE A 100 -5.27 10.48 8.54
N GLY A 101 -4.10 10.07 8.06
CA GLY A 101 -3.85 9.89 6.63
C GLY A 101 -4.77 8.85 5.97
N LEU A 102 -5.04 7.73 6.66
CA LEU A 102 -5.97 6.70 6.18
C LEU A 102 -7.41 7.23 6.12
N LEU A 103 -7.86 7.95 7.14
CA LEU A 103 -9.18 8.57 7.16
C LEU A 103 -9.34 9.58 6.03
N LEU A 104 -8.34 10.46 5.82
CA LEU A 104 -8.33 11.42 4.72
C LEU A 104 -8.35 10.72 3.35
N GLY A 105 -7.59 9.63 3.19
CA GLY A 105 -7.57 8.81 1.99
C GLY A 105 -8.94 8.18 1.69
N GLU A 106 -9.61 7.63 2.70
CA GLU A 106 -10.93 7.03 2.54
C GLU A 106 -12.01 8.08 2.26
N VAL A 107 -11.95 9.24 2.93
CA VAL A 107 -12.85 10.37 2.63
C VAL A 107 -12.68 10.84 1.19
N SER A 108 -11.43 11.00 0.73
CA SER A 108 -11.13 11.32 -0.67
C SER A 108 -11.72 10.28 -1.63
N ARG A 109 -11.55 8.99 -1.33
CA ARG A 109 -12.11 7.88 -2.10
C ARG A 109 -13.65 7.95 -2.17
N LEU A 110 -14.32 8.25 -1.07
CA LEU A 110 -15.78 8.39 -1.01
C LEU A 110 -16.27 9.58 -1.83
N ILE A 111 -15.57 10.72 -1.78
CA ILE A 111 -15.90 11.89 -2.59
C ILE A 111 -15.74 11.58 -4.08
N SER A 112 -14.64 10.92 -4.48
CA SER A 112 -14.43 10.52 -5.88
C SER A 112 -15.48 9.53 -6.40
N ARG A 113 -16.11 8.74 -5.53
CA ARG A 113 -17.18 7.81 -5.92
C ARG A 113 -18.50 8.51 -6.24
N ARG A 114 -18.77 9.69 -5.69
CA ARG A 114 -20.07 10.40 -5.82
C ARG A 114 -20.43 10.88 -7.24
N GLY A 115 -19.55 10.69 -8.23
CA GLY A 115 -19.77 11.12 -9.62
C GLY A 115 -19.73 10.03 -10.69
N ARG A 116 -19.66 8.74 -10.33
CA ARG A 116 -19.56 7.63 -11.30
C ARG A 116 -20.86 6.82 -11.38
N SER A 117 -21.47 6.73 -12.57
CA SER A 117 -22.68 5.93 -12.84
C SER A 117 -22.42 4.45 -13.12
N VAL A 118 -21.17 4.05 -13.39
CA VAL A 118 -20.78 2.66 -13.67
C VAL A 118 -19.60 2.29 -12.79
N ASP A 119 -19.68 1.18 -12.06
CA ASP A 119 -18.55 0.63 -11.31
C ASP A 119 -17.48 0.08 -12.27
N ASN A 120 -16.20 0.36 -11.99
CA ASN A 120 -15.11 -0.16 -12.83
C ASN A 120 -15.08 -1.68 -12.66
N PRO A 121 -15.40 -2.47 -13.70
CA PRO A 121 -15.61 -3.90 -13.52
C PRO A 121 -14.27 -4.67 -13.39
N GLY A 122 -13.14 -3.95 -13.50
CA GLY A 122 -11.80 -4.47 -13.28
C GLY A 122 -11.37 -5.46 -14.37
N VAL A 123 -10.14 -5.99 -14.23
CA VAL A 123 -9.51 -6.85 -15.24
C VAL A 123 -10.23 -8.20 -15.42
N GLY A 124 -11.05 -8.62 -14.44
CA GLY A 124 -11.79 -9.89 -14.47
C GLY A 124 -13.07 -9.88 -15.30
N ALA A 125 -13.57 -8.73 -15.74
CA ALA A 125 -14.87 -8.63 -16.41
C ALA A 125 -14.81 -8.73 -17.94
N ARG A 126 -13.61 -8.81 -18.54
CA ARG A 126 -13.47 -8.93 -20.00
C ARG A 126 -13.99 -10.24 -20.60
N GLY A 127 -14.50 -11.17 -19.79
CA GLY A 127 -15.12 -12.42 -20.24
C GLY A 127 -16.66 -12.42 -20.24
N SER A 128 -17.32 -11.33 -19.84
CA SER A 128 -18.78 -11.21 -19.85
C SER A 128 -19.18 -10.16 -20.89
N GLY A 129 -19.88 -10.59 -21.94
CA GLY A 129 -20.22 -9.82 -23.14
C GLY A 129 -21.22 -8.69 -22.90
N TYR A 130 -20.87 -7.70 -22.08
CA TYR A 130 -21.62 -6.46 -21.93
C TYR A 130 -20.91 -5.31 -22.63
N PHE A 131 -20.91 -5.36 -23.96
CA PHE A 131 -20.75 -4.18 -24.80
C PHE A 131 -21.70 -4.27 -25.98
N ALA A 132 -22.95 -3.83 -25.75
CA ALA A 132 -23.79 -3.28 -26.80
C ALA A 132 -24.57 -2.11 -26.18
N PRO A 133 -24.32 -0.85 -26.58
CA PRO A 133 -25.27 0.21 -26.30
C PRO A 133 -26.54 -0.08 -27.09
N LYS A 134 -27.70 -0.15 -26.42
CA LYS A 134 -28.98 -0.04 -27.12
C LYS A 134 -29.19 1.43 -27.49
N GLN A 135 -29.58 1.64 -28.74
CA GLN A 135 -30.01 2.90 -29.32
C GLN A 135 -31.08 3.59 -28.48
#